data_AF-A0A816PZF4-F1
#
_entry.id   AF-A0A816PZF4-F1
#
_cell.length_a   1.000
_cell.length_b   1.000
_cell.length_c   1.000
_cell.angle_alpha   90.00
_cell.angle_beta   90.00
_cell.angle_gamma   90.00
#
_symmetry.space_group_name_H-M   'P 1'
#
loop_
_entity.id
_entity.type
_entity.pdbx_description
1 polymer ?
#
loop_
_entity_poly.entity_id
_entity_poly.type
_entity_poly.pdbx_seq_one_letter_code
_entity_poly.pdbx_strand_id
1 'polypeptide(L)'
;MNTENNSTITLHEKTYVIGINAMILLNTLAILDLDAFQTTLGEDTISPQLRNVANHILSHCNQQSTSMNDNLLRQIIILIGYYCVLNQDNQCRLAFGNRPTVLRQLSCLPFRYFVESKYMDILFPTLIACSFDCETTRAILQTEMSFDLIVNYIEIKITEPTPMNEDDIISSFHMRFPRDEWNNALKYYQSKAKIITNQNEIHQSMINQKEDDKKQENESHRNDSDTTS
;
A
#
# COMPACT_ATOMS: atom_id res chain seq x y z
N MET A 1 -12.23 49.28 6.46
CA MET A 1 -12.23 49.08 4.99
C MET A 1 -11.25 47.97 4.71
N ASN A 2 -11.80 46.82 4.30
CA ASN A 2 -11.03 45.65 3.88
C ASN A 2 -10.39 45.89 2.51
N THR A 3 -9.53 44.93 2.19
CA THR A 3 -9.07 44.49 0.86
C THR A 3 -7.90 45.25 0.26
N GLU A 4 -6.71 44.71 0.49
CA GLU A 4 -5.74 44.38 -0.58
C GLU A 4 -4.73 43.37 -0.03
N ASN A 5 -5.11 42.09 -0.01
CA ASN A 5 -4.21 40.96 0.26
C ASN A 5 -4.36 39.90 -0.85
N ASN A 6 -4.56 40.36 -2.08
CA ASN A 6 -4.70 39.54 -3.28
C ASN A 6 -3.61 39.97 -4.25
N SER A 7 -2.57 39.14 -4.47
CA SER A 7 -1.78 39.07 -5.73
C SER A 7 -0.53 38.17 -5.66
N THR A 8 -0.43 37.21 -4.74
CA THR A 8 0.67 36.20 -4.76
C THR A 8 0.16 34.79 -4.50
N ILE A 9 -0.96 34.41 -5.12
CA ILE A 9 -1.23 33.00 -5.45
C ILE A 9 -0.22 32.65 -6.55
N THR A 10 0.99 32.28 -6.12
CA THR A 10 2.16 32.04 -6.96
C THR A 10 1.91 30.85 -7.88
N LEU A 11 2.46 30.88 -9.10
CA LEU A 11 2.29 29.89 -10.18
C LEU A 11 2.30 28.41 -9.72
N HIS A 12 3.06 28.09 -8.67
CA HIS A 12 3.12 26.76 -8.05
C HIS A 12 1.77 26.30 -7.49
N GLU A 13 1.03 27.16 -6.77
CA GLU A 13 -0.27 26.80 -6.18
C GLU A 13 -1.31 26.47 -7.26
N LYS A 14 -1.32 27.22 -8.37
CA LYS A 14 -2.20 26.94 -9.51
C LYS A 14 -1.90 25.57 -10.14
N THR A 15 -0.62 25.19 -10.21
CA THR A 15 -0.22 23.86 -10.69
C THR A 15 -0.78 22.76 -9.80
N TYR A 16 -0.76 22.93 -8.47
CA TYR A 16 -1.38 21.98 -7.54
C TYR A 16 -2.88 21.87 -7.74
N VAL A 17 -3.57 22.99 -7.89
CA VAL A 17 -5.02 23.00 -8.13
C VAL A 17 -5.36 22.25 -9.43
N ILE A 18 -4.60 22.47 -10.50
CA ILE A 18 -4.79 21.73 -11.77
C ILE A 18 -4.53 20.23 -11.55
N GLY A 19 -3.43 19.87 -10.88
CA GLY A 19 -3.09 18.48 -10.59
C GLY A 19 -4.17 17.77 -9.77
N ILE A 20 -4.65 18.41 -8.69
CA ILE A 20 -5.71 17.87 -7.83
C ILE A 20 -7.00 17.67 -8.63
N ASN A 21 -7.43 18.67 -9.40
CA ASN A 21 -8.66 18.57 -10.19
C ASN A 21 -8.55 17.51 -11.30
N ALA A 22 -7.38 17.36 -11.93
CA ALA A 22 -7.13 16.30 -12.90
C ALA A 22 -7.24 14.91 -12.26
N MET A 23 -6.66 14.71 -11.06
CA MET A 23 -6.79 13.44 -10.34
C MET A 23 -8.23 13.16 -9.91
N ILE A 24 -8.97 14.18 -9.43
CA ILE A 24 -10.40 14.05 -9.10
C ILE A 24 -11.20 13.63 -10.33
N LEU A 25 -10.95 14.26 -11.49
CA LEU A 25 -11.62 13.90 -12.74
C LEU A 25 -11.34 12.44 -13.11
N LEU A 26 -10.08 12.00 -13.07
CA LEU A 26 -9.72 10.62 -13.36
C LEU A 26 -10.36 9.62 -12.37
N ASN A 27 -10.38 9.94 -11.08
CA ASN A 27 -11.06 9.13 -10.06
C ASN A 27 -12.57 9.06 -10.32
N THR A 28 -13.18 10.13 -10.82
CA THR A 28 -14.59 10.16 -11.19
C THR A 28 -14.86 9.27 -12.40
N LEU A 29 -13.97 9.30 -13.41
CA LEU A 29 -14.08 8.42 -14.59
C LEU A 29 -14.02 6.95 -14.20
N ALA A 30 -13.18 6.58 -13.22
CA ALA A 30 -13.10 5.21 -12.73
C ALA A 30 -14.41 4.70 -12.09
N ILE A 31 -15.20 5.60 -11.51
CA ILE A 31 -16.52 5.27 -10.95
C ILE A 31 -17.57 5.12 -12.06
N LEU A 32 -17.47 5.95 -13.10
CA LEU A 32 -18.40 5.93 -14.22
C LEU A 32 -18.24 4.66 -15.07
N ASP A 33 -17.00 4.30 -15.38
CA ASP A 33 -16.66 3.12 -16.16
C ASP A 33 -15.27 2.60 -15.76
N LEU A 34 -15.25 1.65 -14.83
CA LEU A 34 -14.02 1.06 -14.31
C LEU A 34 -13.24 0.31 -15.39
N ASP A 35 -13.94 -0.41 -16.28
CA ASP A 35 -13.32 -1.25 -17.31
C ASP A 35 -12.65 -0.37 -18.37
N ALA A 36 -13.36 0.64 -18.88
CA ALA A 36 -12.79 1.59 -19.83
C ALA A 36 -11.62 2.36 -19.19
N PHE A 37 -11.74 2.76 -17.93
CA PHE A 37 -10.68 3.43 -17.19
C PHE A 37 -9.42 2.55 -17.07
N GLN A 38 -9.58 1.31 -16.60
CA GLN A 38 -8.47 0.38 -16.38
C GLN A 38 -7.82 -0.05 -17.69
N THR A 39 -8.62 -0.32 -18.72
CA THR A 39 -8.13 -0.73 -20.05
C THR A 39 -7.35 0.41 -20.71
N THR A 40 -7.91 1.63 -20.71
CA THR A 40 -7.26 2.79 -21.33
C THR A 40 -5.95 3.14 -20.63
N LEU A 41 -5.95 3.21 -19.29
CA LEU A 41 -4.73 3.54 -18.55
C LEU A 41 -3.73 2.37 -18.47
N GLY A 42 -4.21 1.15 -18.68
CA GLY A 42 -3.42 -0.09 -18.70
C GLY A 42 -2.64 -0.29 -20.01
N GLU A 43 -2.99 0.43 -21.08
CA GLU A 43 -2.31 0.35 -22.37
C GLU A 43 -0.78 0.50 -22.23
N ASP A 44 -0.04 -0.27 -23.01
CA ASP A 44 1.44 -0.31 -22.95
C ASP A 44 2.09 1.05 -23.18
N THR A 45 1.41 1.94 -23.89
CA THR A 45 1.85 3.30 -24.19
C THR A 45 1.43 4.34 -23.15
N ILE A 46 0.49 4.05 -22.24
CA ILE A 46 -0.03 5.01 -21.25
C ILE A 46 0.35 4.61 -19.81
N SER A 47 0.33 3.31 -19.52
CA SER A 47 0.64 2.76 -18.19
C SER A 47 2.02 3.21 -17.65
N PRO A 48 3.11 3.24 -18.45
CA PRO A 48 4.39 3.78 -17.97
C PRO A 48 4.32 5.25 -17.51
N GLN A 49 3.54 6.08 -18.20
CA GLN A 49 3.37 7.50 -17.91
C GLN A 49 2.57 7.69 -16.64
N LEU A 50 1.47 6.94 -16.48
CA LEU A 50 0.71 6.93 -15.24
C LEU A 50 1.59 6.55 -14.05
N ARG A 51 2.39 5.47 -14.18
CA ARG A 51 3.32 5.05 -13.12
C ARG A 51 4.39 6.09 -12.83
N ASN A 52 4.89 6.80 -13.85
CA ASN A 52 5.84 7.90 -13.66
C ASN A 52 5.21 9.06 -12.90
N VAL A 53 3.99 9.47 -13.26
CA VAL A 53 3.23 10.50 -12.54
C VAL A 53 2.99 10.07 -11.09
N ALA A 54 2.54 8.83 -10.87
CA ALA A 54 2.32 8.28 -9.54
C ALA A 54 3.59 8.29 -8.68
N ASN A 55 4.71 7.77 -9.21
CA ASN A 55 6.00 7.78 -8.52
C ASN A 55 6.48 9.19 -8.19
N HIS A 56 6.30 10.15 -9.11
CA HIS A 56 6.71 11.53 -8.87
C HIS A 56 5.88 12.18 -7.77
N ILE A 57 4.56 12.04 -7.81
CA ILE A 57 3.65 12.62 -6.81
C ILE A 57 3.88 11.97 -5.44
N LEU A 58 3.97 10.64 -5.37
CA LEU A 58 4.22 9.90 -4.13
C LEU A 58 5.56 10.34 -3.51
N SER A 59 6.64 10.42 -4.28
CA SER A 59 7.94 10.87 -3.78
C SER A 59 7.93 12.33 -3.33
N HIS A 60 7.32 13.23 -4.10
CA HIS A 60 7.36 14.67 -3.85
C HIS A 60 6.45 15.09 -2.70
N CYS A 61 5.19 14.63 -2.71
CA CYS A 61 4.21 15.02 -1.69
C CYS A 61 4.52 14.41 -0.32
N ASN A 62 5.28 13.32 -0.26
CA ASN A 62 5.72 12.72 0.98
C ASN A 62 6.80 13.53 1.72
N GLN A 63 7.59 14.35 1.01
CA GLN A 63 8.70 15.10 1.61
C GLN A 63 8.26 16.41 2.28
N GLN A 64 7.11 16.96 1.89
CA GLN A 64 6.65 18.28 2.33
C GLN A 64 5.19 18.20 2.79
N SER A 65 4.94 18.33 4.09
CA SER A 65 3.57 18.31 4.63
C SER A 65 2.89 19.67 4.43
N THR A 66 2.19 19.85 3.32
CA THR A 66 1.28 20.98 3.07
C THR A 66 -0.13 20.44 2.78
N SER A 67 -1.17 21.23 3.03
CA SER A 67 -2.55 20.80 2.77
C SER A 67 -2.79 20.42 1.29
N MET A 68 -2.15 21.13 0.36
CA MET A 68 -2.22 20.84 -1.08
C MET A 68 -1.48 19.53 -1.43
N ASN A 69 -0.31 19.28 -0.83
CA ASN A 69 0.40 18.01 -0.99
C ASN A 69 -0.41 16.84 -0.45
N ASP A 70 -1.02 16.98 0.73
CA ASP A 70 -1.85 15.95 1.36
C ASP A 70 -3.06 15.62 0.48
N ASN A 71 -3.71 16.63 -0.11
CA ASN A 71 -4.83 16.44 -1.02
C ASN A 71 -4.39 15.74 -2.32
N LEU A 72 -3.31 16.19 -2.95
CA LEU A 72 -2.82 15.56 -4.17
C LEU A 72 -2.37 14.11 -3.93
N LEU A 73 -1.68 13.88 -2.81
CA LEU A 73 -1.24 12.56 -2.36
C LEU A 73 -2.44 11.62 -2.13
N ARG A 74 -3.49 12.11 -1.47
CA ARG A 74 -4.75 11.37 -1.31
C ARG A 74 -5.32 10.96 -2.66
N GLN A 75 -5.44 11.90 -3.60
CA GLN A 75 -6.08 11.63 -4.89
C GLN A 75 -5.30 10.61 -5.73
N ILE A 76 -3.96 10.67 -5.72
CA ILE A 76 -3.15 9.68 -6.46
C ILE A 76 -3.23 8.29 -5.83
N ILE A 77 -3.29 8.18 -4.49
CA ILE A 77 -3.45 6.88 -3.81
C ILE A 77 -4.78 6.24 -4.20
N ILE A 78 -5.86 7.03 -4.25
CA ILE A 78 -7.19 6.57 -4.68
C ILE A 78 -7.15 6.10 -6.14
N LEU A 79 -6.53 6.89 -7.03
CA LEU A 79 -6.40 6.58 -8.45
C LEU A 79 -5.70 5.24 -8.69
N ILE A 80 -4.60 4.99 -7.96
CA ILE A 80 -3.87 3.73 -8.04
C ILE A 80 -4.75 2.55 -7.61
N GLY A 81 -5.61 2.76 -6.60
CA GLY A 81 -6.57 1.74 -6.15
C GLY A 81 -7.55 1.36 -7.26
N TYR A 82 -8.17 2.36 -7.90
CA TYR A 82 -9.07 2.12 -9.04
C TYR A 82 -8.35 1.49 -10.23
N TYR A 83 -7.11 1.87 -10.49
CA TYR A 83 -6.31 1.30 -11.58
C TYR A 83 -6.06 -0.21 -11.39
N CYS A 84 -5.96 -0.69 -10.14
CA CYS A 84 -5.54 -2.05 -9.83
C CYS A 84 -6.67 -3.00 -9.39
N VAL A 85 -7.78 -2.47 -8.87
CA VAL A 85 -8.81 -3.30 -8.24
C VAL A 85 -9.27 -4.42 -9.18
N LEU A 86 -9.07 -5.67 -8.72
CA LEU A 86 -9.41 -6.90 -9.45
C LEU A 86 -8.84 -7.01 -10.87
N ASN A 87 -7.74 -6.31 -11.15
CA ASN A 87 -7.06 -6.33 -12.45
C ASN A 87 -5.58 -6.73 -12.28
N GLN A 88 -5.31 -8.03 -12.40
CA GLN A 88 -3.98 -8.60 -12.14
C GLN A 88 -2.88 -8.07 -13.07
N ASP A 89 -3.21 -7.73 -14.32
CA ASP A 89 -2.25 -7.14 -15.26
C ASP A 89 -1.79 -5.75 -14.76
N ASN A 90 -2.76 -4.88 -14.44
CA ASN A 90 -2.49 -3.56 -13.90
C ASN A 90 -1.76 -3.62 -12.55
N GLN A 91 -2.14 -4.55 -11.68
CA GLN A 91 -1.42 -4.82 -10.42
C GLN A 91 0.04 -5.16 -10.70
N CYS A 92 0.32 -6.15 -11.55
CA CYS A 92 1.69 -6.58 -11.88
C CYS A 92 2.53 -5.41 -12.41
N ARG A 93 1.96 -4.53 -13.24
CA ARG A 93 2.67 -3.35 -13.78
C ARG A 93 3.22 -2.42 -12.70
N LEU A 94 2.61 -2.35 -11.51
CA LEU A 94 3.10 -1.56 -10.39
C LEU A 94 4.40 -2.12 -9.77
N ALA A 95 4.69 -3.40 -9.97
CA ALA A 95 5.92 -4.04 -9.49
C ALA A 95 7.15 -3.70 -10.35
N PHE A 96 6.95 -3.04 -11.49
CA PHE A 96 8.01 -2.75 -12.46
C PHE A 96 8.17 -1.24 -12.70
N GLY A 97 9.22 -0.85 -13.43
CA GLY A 97 9.53 0.53 -13.78
C GLY A 97 10.56 1.17 -12.85
N ASN A 98 10.44 2.48 -12.66
CA ASN A 98 11.37 3.27 -11.85
C ASN A 98 11.42 2.76 -10.40
N ARG A 99 12.61 2.79 -9.79
CA ARG A 99 12.81 2.43 -8.39
C ARG A 99 12.91 3.70 -7.52
N PRO A 100 12.29 3.72 -6.32
CA PRO A 100 11.37 2.71 -5.79
C PRO A 100 10.07 2.66 -6.62
N THR A 101 9.52 1.46 -6.79
CA THR A 101 8.29 1.24 -7.58
C THR A 101 7.08 1.85 -6.88
N VAL A 102 5.98 2.08 -7.62
CA VAL A 102 4.76 2.67 -7.07
C VAL A 102 4.28 1.90 -5.83
N LEU A 103 4.26 0.57 -5.93
CA LEU A 103 3.86 -0.30 -4.83
C LEU A 103 4.77 -0.14 -3.60
N ARG A 104 6.10 -0.10 -3.81
CA ARG A 104 7.08 0.08 -2.74
C ARG A 104 6.94 1.47 -2.09
N GLN A 105 6.65 2.50 -2.87
CA GLN A 105 6.41 3.85 -2.33
C GLN A 105 5.15 3.90 -1.47
N LEU A 106 4.06 3.24 -1.89
CA LEU A 106 2.83 3.13 -1.10
C LEU A 106 3.07 2.46 0.26
N SER A 107 3.82 1.36 0.29
CA SER A 107 4.15 0.65 1.53
C SER A 107 5.15 1.38 2.43
N CYS A 108 5.86 2.38 1.90
CA CYS A 108 6.82 3.20 2.65
C CYS A 108 6.32 4.63 2.94
N LEU A 109 5.00 4.87 2.85
CA LEU A 109 4.40 6.13 3.27
C LEU A 109 4.62 6.39 4.78
N PRO A 110 4.45 7.64 5.26
CA PRO A 110 4.68 7.96 6.66
C PRO A 110 3.77 7.16 7.59
N PHE A 111 4.27 6.89 8.80
CA PHE A 111 3.60 6.05 9.80
C PHE A 111 2.12 6.41 10.06
N ARG A 112 1.74 7.69 9.93
CA ARG A 112 0.33 8.14 10.06
C ARG A 112 -0.64 7.40 9.13
N TYR A 113 -0.18 6.97 7.95
CA TYR A 113 -0.97 6.19 7.00
C TYR A 113 -1.27 4.76 7.45
N PHE A 114 -0.58 4.28 8.48
CA PHE A 114 -0.72 2.93 9.05
C PHE A 114 -1.42 2.90 10.41
N VAL A 115 -1.69 4.07 11.00
CA VAL A 115 -2.24 4.16 12.36
C VAL A 115 -3.46 5.07 12.48
N GLU A 116 -3.49 6.20 11.76
CA GLU A 116 -4.64 7.10 11.84
C GLU A 116 -5.75 6.64 10.87
N SER A 117 -6.94 6.37 11.41
CA SER A 117 -8.09 5.85 10.65
C SER A 117 -8.36 6.61 9.34
N LYS A 118 -8.31 7.95 9.34
CA LYS A 118 -8.54 8.77 8.13
C LYS A 118 -7.54 8.50 6.98
N TYR A 119 -6.29 8.16 7.30
CA TYR A 119 -5.27 7.87 6.29
C TYR A 119 -5.23 6.39 5.93
N MET A 120 -5.49 5.51 6.90
CA MET A 120 -5.69 4.08 6.64
C MET A 120 -6.85 3.86 5.68
N ASP A 121 -7.95 4.61 5.85
CA ASP A 121 -9.12 4.59 4.97
C ASP A 121 -8.84 5.08 3.56
N ILE A 122 -7.66 5.65 3.31
CA ILE A 122 -7.16 5.98 1.98
C ILE A 122 -6.18 4.90 1.51
N LEU A 123 -5.16 4.56 2.31
CA LEU A 123 -4.08 3.66 1.89
C LEU A 123 -4.50 2.19 1.80
N PHE A 124 -5.18 1.65 2.81
CA PHE A 124 -5.38 0.20 2.94
C PHE A 124 -6.25 -0.38 1.82
N PRO A 125 -7.38 0.25 1.43
CA PRO A 125 -8.11 -0.19 0.25
C PRO A 125 -7.26 -0.23 -1.02
N THR A 126 -6.35 0.74 -1.20
CA THR A 126 -5.42 0.75 -2.35
C THR A 126 -4.43 -0.40 -2.24
N LEU A 127 -3.85 -0.66 -1.07
CA LEU A 127 -2.92 -1.78 -0.88
C LEU A 127 -3.60 -3.14 -1.15
N ILE A 128 -4.85 -3.29 -0.73
CA ILE A 128 -5.67 -4.46 -1.02
C ILE A 128 -5.90 -4.57 -2.53
N ALA A 129 -6.37 -3.50 -3.18
CA ALA A 129 -6.58 -3.46 -4.63
C ALA A 129 -5.31 -3.79 -5.43
N CYS A 130 -4.13 -3.38 -4.94
CA CYS A 130 -2.85 -3.64 -5.58
C CYS A 130 -2.33 -5.08 -5.42
N SER A 131 -2.77 -5.83 -4.40
CA SER A 131 -2.11 -7.08 -3.98
C SER A 131 -3.03 -8.29 -3.81
N PHE A 132 -4.35 -8.07 -3.79
CA PHE A 132 -5.31 -9.16 -3.70
C PHE A 132 -5.24 -10.03 -4.96
N ASP A 133 -5.05 -11.33 -4.73
CA ASP A 133 -4.94 -12.36 -5.78
C ASP A 133 -3.83 -12.16 -6.83
N CYS A 134 -2.79 -11.35 -6.54
CA CYS A 134 -1.62 -11.22 -7.39
C CYS A 134 -0.34 -11.61 -6.65
N GLU A 135 0.26 -12.73 -7.06
CA GLU A 135 1.48 -13.29 -6.45
C GLU A 135 2.63 -12.28 -6.42
N THR A 136 2.87 -11.58 -7.53
CA THR A 136 3.99 -10.64 -7.72
C THR A 136 3.89 -9.45 -6.76
N THR A 137 2.77 -8.74 -6.76
CA THR A 137 2.58 -7.56 -5.91
C THR A 137 2.36 -7.95 -4.46
N ARG A 138 1.67 -9.07 -4.19
CA ARG A 138 1.55 -9.61 -2.84
C ARG A 138 2.93 -9.89 -2.25
N ALA A 139 3.80 -10.62 -2.94
CA ALA A 139 5.12 -10.96 -2.43
C ALA A 139 5.94 -9.71 -2.09
N ILE A 140 5.90 -8.67 -2.93
CA ILE A 140 6.54 -7.39 -2.64
C ILE A 140 5.91 -6.73 -1.41
N LEU A 141 4.58 -6.62 -1.35
CA LEU A 141 3.93 -5.94 -0.22
C LEU A 141 4.19 -6.67 1.11
N GLN A 142 4.25 -8.00 1.05
CA GLN A 142 4.51 -8.88 2.19
C GLN A 142 5.94 -8.70 2.75
N THR A 143 6.91 -8.27 1.93
CA THR A 143 8.25 -7.92 2.44
C THR A 143 8.30 -6.53 3.06
N GLU A 144 7.37 -5.64 2.72
CA GLU A 144 7.37 -4.25 3.20
C GLU A 144 6.55 -4.04 4.47
N MET A 145 5.52 -4.83 4.70
CA MET A 145 4.63 -4.67 5.85
C MET A 145 3.97 -5.99 6.26
N SER A 146 3.56 -6.08 7.53
CA SER A 146 2.76 -7.22 8.00
C SER A 146 1.34 -7.18 7.43
N PHE A 147 0.87 -8.33 6.94
CA PHE A 147 -0.52 -8.53 6.54
C PHE A 147 -1.49 -8.57 7.71
N ASP A 148 -1.03 -8.70 8.96
CA ASP A 148 -1.90 -8.55 10.13
C ASP A 148 -2.59 -7.17 10.15
N LEU A 149 -1.91 -6.13 9.66
CA LEU A 149 -2.48 -4.79 9.53
C LEU A 149 -3.67 -4.80 8.56
N ILE A 150 -3.52 -5.46 7.40
CA ILE A 150 -4.58 -5.56 6.38
C ILE A 150 -5.74 -6.41 6.90
N VAL A 151 -5.44 -7.53 7.56
CA VAL A 151 -6.46 -8.40 8.19
C VAL A 151 -7.30 -7.61 9.18
N ASN A 152 -6.65 -6.92 10.12
CA ASN A 152 -7.33 -6.15 11.16
C ASN A 152 -8.16 -5.00 10.55
N TYR A 153 -7.64 -4.34 9.52
CA TYR A 153 -8.40 -3.32 8.78
C TYR A 153 -9.69 -3.89 8.15
N ILE A 154 -9.61 -5.02 7.46
CA ILE A 154 -10.78 -5.64 6.82
C ILE A 154 -11.79 -6.10 7.88
N GLU A 155 -11.35 -6.70 8.98
CA GLU A 155 -12.22 -7.14 10.08
C GLU A 155 -13.01 -5.98 10.69
N ILE A 156 -12.33 -4.85 10.94
CA ILE A 156 -12.98 -3.61 11.41
C ILE A 156 -14.03 -3.14 10.39
N LYS A 157 -13.71 -3.11 9.09
CA LYS A 157 -14.67 -2.66 8.07
C LYS A 157 -15.87 -3.58 7.87
N ILE A 158 -15.71 -4.89 8.10
CA ILE A 158 -16.81 -5.85 8.08
C ILE A 158 -17.71 -5.66 9.32
N THR A 159 -17.12 -5.47 10.49
CA THR A 159 -17.83 -5.43 11.79
C THR A 159 -18.49 -4.07 12.04
N GLU A 160 -17.79 -2.99 11.67
CA GLU A 160 -18.22 -1.61 11.84
C GLU A 160 -18.37 -0.95 10.46
N PRO A 161 -19.49 -1.22 9.74
CA PRO A 161 -19.73 -0.57 8.46
C PRO A 161 -19.84 0.93 8.68
N THR A 162 -18.80 1.67 8.26
CA THR A 162 -18.75 3.13 8.31
C THR A 162 -20.03 3.71 7.70
N PRO A 163 -20.71 4.66 8.36
CA PRO A 163 -21.86 5.33 7.76
C PRO A 163 -21.44 5.96 6.43
N MET A 164 -22.25 5.74 5.39
CA MET A 164 -22.03 6.35 4.08
C MET A 164 -22.02 7.87 4.25
N ASN A 165 -20.86 8.49 4.06
CA ASN A 165 -20.76 9.93 3.96
C ASN A 165 -20.81 10.26 2.47
N GLU A 166 -21.92 10.85 2.01
CA GLU A 166 -22.14 11.14 0.58
C GLU A 166 -21.06 12.06 -0.01
N ASP A 167 -20.43 12.88 0.84
CA ASP A 167 -19.39 13.83 0.44
C ASP A 167 -18.04 13.18 0.07
N ASP A 168 -17.83 11.88 0.36
CA ASP A 168 -16.53 11.20 0.11
C ASP A 168 -16.68 9.76 -0.43
N ILE A 169 -17.74 9.54 -1.20
CA ILE A 169 -18.04 8.25 -1.87
C ILE A 169 -16.81 7.72 -2.61
N ILE A 170 -16.08 8.58 -3.31
CA ILE A 170 -14.93 8.22 -4.15
C ILE A 170 -13.84 7.45 -3.38
N SER A 171 -13.61 7.81 -2.12
CA SER A 171 -12.56 7.18 -1.30
C SER A 171 -13.04 5.95 -0.53
N SER A 172 -14.34 5.70 -0.48
CA SER A 172 -14.95 4.67 0.34
C SER A 172 -14.43 3.29 -0.03
N PHE A 173 -14.19 2.45 0.98
CA PHE A 173 -13.60 1.12 0.75
C PHE A 173 -14.41 0.29 -0.26
N HIS A 174 -15.74 0.28 -0.14
CA HIS A 174 -16.61 -0.50 -1.03
C HIS A 174 -16.61 -0.03 -2.49
N MET A 175 -16.24 1.22 -2.75
CA MET A 175 -16.08 1.74 -4.11
C MET A 175 -14.75 1.30 -4.72
N ARG A 176 -13.72 1.10 -3.88
CA ARG A 176 -12.36 0.75 -4.32
C ARG A 176 -12.06 -0.74 -4.24
N PHE A 177 -12.90 -1.50 -3.57
CA PHE A 177 -12.83 -2.95 -3.49
C PHE A 177 -14.24 -3.54 -3.23
N PRO A 178 -14.79 -4.36 -4.13
CA PRO A 178 -16.17 -4.84 -4.03
C PRO A 178 -16.49 -5.56 -2.72
N ARG A 179 -17.64 -5.26 -2.11
CA ARG A 179 -18.05 -5.87 -0.82
C ARG A 179 -18.11 -7.38 -0.85
N ASP A 180 -18.50 -7.94 -1.99
CA ASP A 180 -18.60 -9.39 -2.17
C ASP A 180 -17.24 -10.09 -2.00
N GLU A 181 -16.15 -9.37 -2.28
CA GLU A 181 -14.78 -9.87 -2.15
C GLU A 181 -14.18 -9.66 -0.75
N TRP A 182 -14.84 -8.95 0.18
CA TRP A 182 -14.23 -8.63 1.47
C TRP A 182 -13.91 -9.87 2.31
N ASN A 183 -14.82 -10.85 2.33
CA ASN A 183 -14.60 -12.12 3.03
C ASN A 183 -13.52 -12.97 2.35
N ASN A 184 -13.42 -12.91 1.02
CA ASN A 184 -12.39 -13.61 0.25
C ASN A 184 -11.02 -12.98 0.52
N ALA A 185 -10.93 -11.64 0.49
CA ALA A 185 -9.75 -10.88 0.87
C ALA A 185 -9.31 -11.19 2.30
N LEU A 186 -10.25 -11.19 3.26
CA LEU A 186 -9.93 -11.53 4.65
C LEU A 186 -9.28 -12.90 4.78
N LYS A 187 -9.91 -13.94 4.22
CA LYS A 187 -9.35 -15.31 4.22
C LYS A 187 -8.00 -15.38 3.51
N TYR A 188 -7.86 -14.68 2.39
CA TYR A 188 -6.62 -14.60 1.63
C TYR A 188 -5.48 -14.06 2.48
N TYR A 189 -5.63 -12.86 3.06
CA TYR A 189 -4.57 -12.25 3.87
C TYR A 189 -4.31 -12.99 5.19
N GLN A 190 -5.34 -13.54 5.85
CA GLN A 190 -5.16 -14.39 7.04
C GLN A 190 -4.32 -15.63 6.72
N SER A 191 -4.54 -16.27 5.57
CA SER A 191 -3.75 -17.43 5.15
C SER A 191 -2.28 -17.05 4.92
N LYS A 192 -2.03 -15.88 4.33
CA LYS A 192 -0.68 -15.42 3.97
C LYS A 192 0.09 -14.87 5.17
N ALA A 193 -0.59 -14.24 6.15
CA ALA A 193 0.00 -13.81 7.41
C ALA A 193 0.54 -15.01 8.21
N LYS A 194 -0.27 -16.08 8.36
CA LYS A 194 0.11 -17.30 9.08
C LYS A 194 1.34 -18.00 8.49
N ILE A 195 1.49 -18.00 7.16
CA ILE A 195 2.64 -18.63 6.50
C ILE A 195 3.96 -17.96 6.92
N ILE A 196 3.98 -16.62 7.06
CA ILE A 196 5.18 -15.89 7.50
C ILE A 196 5.53 -16.25 8.93
N THR A 197 4.54 -16.25 9.83
CA THR A 197 4.75 -16.60 11.24
C THR A 197 5.38 -17.97 11.37
N ASN A 198 4.83 -18.97 10.66
CA ASN A 198 5.37 -20.33 10.66
C ASN A 198 6.80 -20.40 10.07
N GLN A 199 7.10 -19.67 8.99
CA GLN A 199 8.44 -19.63 8.40
C GLN A 199 9.47 -19.00 9.35
N ASN A 200 9.10 -17.94 10.06
CA ASN A 200 9.96 -17.28 11.04
C ASN A 200 10.22 -18.20 12.24
N GLU A 201 9.21 -18.90 12.74
CA GLU A 201 9.36 -19.87 13.83
C GLU A 201 10.29 -21.03 13.45
N ILE A 202 10.13 -21.59 12.24
CA ILE A 202 11.01 -22.66 11.72
C ILE A 202 12.45 -22.17 11.54
N HIS A 203 12.63 -20.94 11.03
CA HIS A 203 13.97 -20.36 10.89
C HIS A 203 14.64 -20.16 12.25
N GLN A 204 13.89 -19.65 13.24
CA GLN A 204 14.39 -19.45 14.60
C GLN A 204 14.72 -20.77 15.31
N SER A 205 13.90 -21.83 15.13
CA SER A 205 14.20 -23.15 15.71
C SER A 205 15.46 -23.78 15.12
N MET A 206 15.71 -23.60 13.81
CA MET A 206 16.95 -24.06 13.17
C MET A 206 18.20 -23.29 13.65
N ILE A 207 18.08 -22.00 13.97
CA ILE A 207 19.17 -21.22 14.54
C ILE A 207 19.47 -21.71 15.96
N ASN A 208 18.45 -21.83 16.81
CA ASN A 208 18.61 -22.27 18.20
C ASN A 208 19.23 -23.68 18.28
N GLN A 209 18.80 -24.60 17.41
CA GLN A 209 19.37 -25.95 17.35
C GLN A 209 20.86 -25.95 17.00
N LYS A 210 21.29 -25.10 16.05
CA LYS A 210 22.72 -24.95 15.70
C LYS A 210 23.55 -24.32 16.82
N GLU A 211 22.95 -23.48 17.66
CA GLU A 211 23.62 -22.92 18.84
C GLU A 211 23.78 -23.95 19.95
N ASP A 212 22.80 -24.82 20.14
CA ASP A 212 22.84 -25.91 21.11
C ASP A 212 23.87 -26.99 20.71
N ASP A 213 23.93 -27.35 19.42
CA ASP A 213 24.93 -28.28 18.89
C ASP A 213 26.36 -27.75 19.11
N LYS A 214 26.58 -26.44 18.89
CA LYS A 214 27.88 -25.79 19.16
C LYS A 214 28.24 -25.71 20.63
N LYS A 215 27.27 -25.59 21.54
CA LYS A 215 27.53 -25.60 22.98
C LYS A 215 27.95 -27.00 23.44
N GLN A 216 27.28 -28.03 22.94
CA GLN A 216 27.62 -29.43 23.25
C GLN A 216 29.00 -29.82 22.73
N GLU A 217 29.40 -29.38 21.52
CA GLU A 217 30.76 -29.60 21.01
C GLU A 217 31.82 -28.91 21.86
N ASN A 218 31.59 -27.67 22.31
CA ASN A 218 32.55 -26.93 23.16
C ASN A 218 32.67 -27.50 24.59
N GLU A 219 31.60 -28.05 25.15
CA GLU A 219 31.66 -28.75 26.45
C GLU A 219 32.37 -30.11 26.34
N SER A 220 32.22 -30.82 25.21
CA SER A 220 32.94 -32.06 24.96
C SER A 220 34.46 -31.84 24.84
N HIS A 221 34.90 -30.76 24.17
CA HIS A 221 36.32 -30.44 24.04
C HIS A 221 36.99 -29.90 25.32
N ARG A 222 36.23 -29.32 26.27
CA ARG A 222 36.79 -28.92 27.58
C ARG A 222 37.03 -30.10 28.51
N ASN A 223 36.19 -31.13 28.45
CA ASN A 223 36.33 -32.31 29.31
C ASN A 223 37.50 -33.22 28.90
N ASP A 224 37.87 -33.23 27.61
CA ASP A 224 39.02 -34.00 27.11
C ASP A 224 40.37 -33.34 27.43
N SER A 225 40.42 -32.04 27.73
CA SER A 225 41.66 -31.33 28.10
C SER A 225 42.06 -31.48 29.57
N ASP A 226 41.15 -31.91 30.45
CA ASP A 226 41.41 -32.05 31.90
C ASP A 226 41.81 -33.48 32.33
N THR A 227 41.86 -34.46 31.41
CA THR A 227 42.19 -35.86 31.74
C THR A 227 43.64 -36.27 31.46
N THR A 228 44.50 -35.35 31.00
CA THR A 228 45.95 -35.56 30.86
C THR A 228 46.73 -34.66 31.81
N SER A 229 46.85 -35.08 33.07
CA SER A 229 47.91 -34.66 34.00
C SER A 229 48.17 -35.77 35.02
#